data_AF-D7MU67-F1
#
_entry.id   AF-D7MU67-F1
#
_cell.length_a   1.000
_cell.length_b   1.000
_cell.length_c   1.000
_cell.angle_alpha   90.00
_cell.angle_beta   90.00
_cell.angle_gamma   90.00
#
_symmetry.space_group_name_H-M   'P 1'
#
loop_
_entity.id
_entity.type
_entity.pdbx_description
1 polymer ?
#
loop_
_entity_poly.entity_id
_entity_poly.type
_entity_poly.pdbx_seq_one_letter_code
_entity_poly.pdbx_strand_id
1 'polypeptide(L)'
;MKMESLKKLVVFTLIVLIGVSSDHVSGNLAPEEASNQLCFNPCTPKLGNNECNTICVNKKYKEGSCVGFGIPPTFKYCCCKN
;
A
#
# COMPACT_ATOMS: atom_id res chain seq x y z
N MET A 1 -44.23 12.19 16.73
CA MET A 1 -43.17 12.10 15.69
C MET A 1 -42.05 13.05 16.11
N LYS A 2 -40.94 12.54 16.64
CA LYS A 2 -39.92 13.33 17.36
C LYS A 2 -38.65 13.38 16.50
N MET A 3 -38.51 14.47 15.75
CA MET A 3 -37.45 14.70 14.78
C MET A 3 -36.26 15.40 15.43
N GLU A 4 -35.55 14.72 16.35
CA GLU A 4 -34.42 15.34 17.06
C GLU A 4 -33.15 14.47 17.13
N SER A 5 -33.16 13.27 16.55
CA SER A 5 -32.06 12.30 16.75
C SER A 5 -31.04 12.21 15.60
N LEU A 6 -31.20 12.98 14.51
CA LEU A 6 -30.37 12.83 13.31
C LEU A 6 -29.15 13.78 13.24
N LYS A 7 -29.14 14.90 13.98
CA LYS A 7 -28.06 15.90 13.89
C LYS A 7 -26.79 15.56 14.68
N LYS A 8 -26.87 14.70 15.71
CA LYS A 8 -25.71 14.39 16.56
C LYS A 8 -24.81 13.28 16.01
N LEU A 9 -25.27 12.48 15.05
CA LEU A 9 -24.50 11.37 14.51
C LEU A 9 -23.42 11.81 13.51
N VAL A 10 -23.62 12.96 12.84
CA VAL A 10 -22.75 13.40 11.74
C VAL A 10 -21.43 14.02 12.24
N VAL A 11 -21.40 14.54 13.47
CA VAL A 11 -20.20 15.21 14.01
C VAL A 11 -19.16 14.22 14.52
N PHE A 12 -19.56 13.01 14.94
CA PHE A 12 -18.64 12.09 15.60
C PHE A 12 -17.72 11.32 14.64
N THR A 13 -18.08 11.24 13.36
CA THR A 13 -17.33 10.48 12.35
C THR A 13 -16.21 11.28 11.68
N LEU A 14 -16.08 12.59 11.95
CA LEU A 14 -15.10 13.44 11.27
C LEU A 14 -13.73 13.51 11.99
N ILE A 15 -13.66 13.09 13.26
CA ILE A 15 -12.43 13.24 14.09
C ILE A 15 -11.49 12.02 13.98
N VAL A 16 -11.95 10.87 13.48
CA VAL A 16 -11.18 9.61 13.46
C VAL A 16 -10.37 9.43 12.16
N LEU A 17 -10.01 10.52 11.49
CA LEU A 17 -9.13 10.47 10.29
C LEU A 17 -7.81 11.22 10.48
N ILE A 18 -7.58 11.80 11.65
CA ILE A 18 -6.37 12.61 11.92
C ILE A 18 -5.70 12.05 13.17
N GLY A 19 -4.97 10.94 13.06
CA GLY A 19 -4.28 10.41 14.25
C GLY A 19 -3.69 9.01 14.18
N VAL A 20 -3.09 8.61 13.06
CA VAL A 20 -2.07 7.53 13.11
C VAL A 20 -0.93 7.94 12.19
N SER A 21 -0.21 9.00 12.57
CA SER A 21 1.16 9.21 12.15
C SER A 21 2.05 8.93 13.34
N SER A 22 2.99 8.01 13.12
CA SER A 22 4.20 7.77 13.89
C SER A 22 4.02 7.15 15.28
N ASP A 23 4.23 5.83 15.36
CA ASP A 23 5.16 5.32 16.37
C ASP A 23 6.01 4.19 15.79
N HIS A 24 7.31 4.41 15.87
CA HIS A 24 8.39 3.56 15.40
C HIS A 24 8.47 2.31 16.27
N VAL A 25 7.95 1.17 15.80
CA VAL A 25 8.34 -0.12 16.37
C VAL A 25 9.59 -0.61 15.66
N SER A 26 10.69 -0.38 16.36
CA SER A 26 12.03 -0.94 16.17
C SER A 26 11.98 -2.43 15.79
N GLY A 27 12.29 -2.71 14.53
CA GLY A 27 12.53 -4.04 13.99
C GLY A 27 13.52 -3.87 12.86
N ASN A 28 14.73 -4.38 13.08
CA ASN A 28 15.92 -4.24 12.24
C ASN A 28 15.69 -4.69 10.78
N LEU A 29 15.10 -3.82 9.96
CA LEU A 29 14.97 -3.97 8.51
C LEU A 29 15.62 -2.74 7.90
N ALA A 30 16.48 -2.98 6.92
CA ALA A 30 17.31 -1.99 6.24
C ALA A 30 16.53 -0.70 5.90
N PRO A 31 17.20 0.47 5.84
CA PRO A 31 16.57 1.70 5.38
C PRO A 31 16.31 1.56 3.87
N GLU A 32 15.27 0.82 3.49
CA GLU A 32 14.75 0.90 2.13
C GLU A 32 13.91 2.17 2.08
N GLU A 33 14.63 3.22 1.73
CA GLU A 33 14.15 4.44 1.08
C GLU A 33 12.61 4.50 0.98
N ALA A 34 12.00 5.37 1.77
CA ALA A 34 10.66 5.89 1.51
C ALA A 34 10.69 6.73 0.22
N SER A 35 11.01 6.10 -0.90
CA SER A 35 11.21 6.72 -2.20
C SER A 35 10.52 5.86 -3.27
N ASN A 36 9.29 6.27 -3.59
CA ASN A 36 8.62 5.99 -4.86
C ASN A 36 8.38 4.52 -5.27
N GLN A 37 8.45 3.55 -4.37
CA GLN A 37 8.07 2.18 -4.71
C GLN A 37 6.54 2.01 -4.64
N LEU A 38 5.89 1.86 -5.80
CA LEU A 38 4.44 1.62 -5.88
C LEU A 38 4.19 0.13 -6.08
N CYS A 39 3.62 -0.53 -5.08
CA CYS A 39 3.21 -1.93 -5.17
C CYS A 39 1.70 -2.08 -5.45
N PHE A 40 1.34 -2.88 -6.46
CA PHE A 40 -0.03 -3.22 -6.81
C PHE A 40 -0.12 -4.64 -7.33
N ASN A 41 -1.30 -5.26 -7.18
CA ASN A 41 -1.64 -6.62 -7.62
C ASN A 41 -0.75 -7.76 -7.07
N PRO A 42 -1.34 -8.86 -6.61
CA PRO A 42 -0.56 -10.05 -6.28
C PRO A 42 0.06 -10.62 -7.55
N CYS A 43 1.33 -10.96 -7.49
CA CYS A 43 1.99 -11.72 -8.54
C CYS A 43 1.42 -13.12 -8.62
N THR A 44 1.20 -13.58 -9.83
CA THR A 44 0.61 -14.88 -10.16
C THR A 44 1.47 -15.56 -11.22
N PRO A 45 1.22 -16.84 -11.57
CA PRO A 45 1.91 -17.48 -12.70
C PRO A 45 1.76 -16.71 -14.03
N LYS A 46 0.70 -15.91 -14.17
CA LYS A 46 0.48 -15.01 -15.33
C LYS A 46 1.13 -13.64 -15.14
N LEU A 47 1.04 -13.08 -13.93
CA LEU A 47 1.65 -11.80 -13.55
C LEU A 47 3.03 -12.05 -12.89
N GLY A 48 4.02 -12.40 -13.71
CA GLY A 48 5.41 -12.56 -13.29
C GLY A 48 6.22 -11.26 -13.39
N ASN A 49 7.54 -11.33 -13.15
CA ASN A 49 8.44 -10.18 -13.21
C ASN A 49 8.37 -9.42 -14.55
N ASN A 50 8.37 -10.11 -15.68
CA ASN A 50 8.35 -9.47 -17.00
C ASN A 50 7.05 -8.70 -17.25
N GLU A 51 5.92 -9.27 -16.82
CA GLU A 51 4.61 -8.63 -16.94
C GLU A 51 4.51 -7.43 -15.99
N CYS A 52 4.96 -7.60 -14.74
CA CYS A 52 5.07 -6.51 -13.78
C CYS A 52 5.91 -5.35 -14.32
N ASN A 53 7.10 -5.65 -14.88
CA ASN A 53 7.97 -4.66 -15.48
C ASN A 53 7.28 -3.92 -16.64
N THR A 54 6.60 -4.65 -17.52
CA THR A 54 5.84 -4.06 -18.63
C THR A 54 4.77 -3.10 -18.14
N ILE A 55 4.02 -3.48 -17.11
CA ILE A 55 2.99 -2.60 -16.51
C ILE A 55 3.62 -1.36 -15.88
N CYS A 56 4.73 -1.52 -15.16
CA CYS A 56 5.43 -0.41 -14.52
C CYS A 56 5.99 0.59 -15.53
N VAL A 57 6.64 0.11 -16.60
CA VAL A 57 7.14 0.95 -17.69
C VAL A 57 5.99 1.65 -18.41
N ASN A 58 4.86 0.96 -18.66
CA ASN A 58 3.66 1.58 -19.22
C ASN A 58 3.08 2.68 -18.31
N LYS A 59 3.21 2.53 -16.99
CA LYS A 59 2.86 3.52 -15.97
C LYS A 59 3.92 4.61 -15.75
N LYS A 60 4.98 4.66 -16.57
CA LYS A 60 6.09 5.65 -16.53
C LYS A 60 7.09 5.48 -15.38
N TYR A 61 7.16 4.30 -14.77
CA TYR A 61 8.25 3.91 -13.87
C TYR A 61 9.43 3.35 -14.67
N LYS A 62 10.64 3.32 -14.10
CA LYS A 62 11.83 2.77 -14.77
C LYS A 62 11.78 1.25 -14.88
N GLU A 63 11.32 0.59 -13.83
CA GLU A 63 11.27 -0.86 -13.76
C GLU A 63 10.19 -1.38 -12.81
N GLY A 64 9.91 -2.68 -12.88
CA GLY A 64 9.00 -3.35 -11.97
C GLY A 64 9.37 -4.81 -11.73
N SER A 65 9.13 -5.30 -10.51
CA SER A 65 9.35 -6.71 -10.17
C SER A 65 8.40 -7.22 -9.09
N CYS A 66 8.26 -8.55 -8.99
CA CYS A 66 7.48 -9.21 -7.97
C CYS A 66 8.27 -9.31 -6.66
N VAL A 67 7.91 -8.49 -5.70
CA VAL A 67 8.54 -8.42 -4.38
C VAL A 67 7.74 -9.25 -3.38
N GLY A 68 8.43 -10.10 -2.62
CA GLY A 68 7.82 -10.92 -1.57
C GLY A 68 7.66 -10.15 -0.26
N PHE A 69 6.50 -10.30 0.38
CA PHE A 69 6.18 -9.70 1.68
C PHE A 69 5.96 -10.80 2.73
N GLY A 70 6.46 -10.57 3.94
CA GLY A 70 6.40 -11.50 5.08
C GLY A 70 7.68 -12.33 5.28
N ILE A 71 7.79 -12.96 6.45
CA ILE A 71 8.89 -13.88 6.81
C ILE A 71 8.29 -15.21 7.28
N PRO A 72 8.38 -16.30 6.50
CA PRO A 72 8.82 -16.36 5.10
C PRO A 72 7.85 -15.61 4.16
N PRO A 73 8.28 -15.20 2.95
CA PRO A 73 7.42 -14.45 2.04
C PRO A 73 6.27 -15.33 1.54
N THR A 74 5.06 -15.03 2.02
CA THR A 74 3.83 -15.77 1.69
C THR A 74 3.11 -15.18 0.49
N PHE A 75 3.29 -13.89 0.24
CA PHE A 75 2.67 -13.17 -0.87
C PHE A 75 3.71 -12.39 -1.63
N LYS A 76 3.57 -12.36 -2.96
CA LYS A 76 4.38 -11.52 -3.83
C LYS A 76 3.48 -10.48 -4.47
N TYR A 77 3.89 -9.23 -4.52
CA TYR A 77 3.17 -8.15 -5.21
C TYR A 77 4.06 -7.52 -6.26
N CYS A 78 3.45 -7.05 -7.35
CA CYS A 78 4.18 -6.30 -8.37
C CYS A 78 4.50 -4.91 -7.84
N CYS A 79 5.77 -4.55 -7.79
CA CYS A 79 6.24 -3.26 -7.29
C CYS A 79 7.03 -2.53 -8.36
N CYS A 80 6.65 -1.30 -8.65
CA CYS A 80 7.33 -0.41 -9.57
C CYS A 80 8.35 0.47 -8.85
N LYS A 81 9.47 0.75 -9.52
CA LYS A 81 10.52 1.63 -9.05
C LYS A 81 10.88 2.66 -10.13
N ASN A 82 11.17 3.89 -9.72
CA ASN A 82 11.60 4.98 -10.60
C ASN A 82 13.12 5.06 -10.76
#